data_AF-A0AAX4HN81-F1
#
_entry.id   AF-A0AAX4HN81-F1
#
_cell.length_a   1.000
_cell.length_b   1.000
_cell.length_c   1.000
_cell.angle_alpha   90.00
_cell.angle_beta   90.00
_cell.angle_gamma   90.00
#
_symmetry.space_group_name_H-M   'P 1'
#
loop_
_entity.id
_entity.type
_entity.pdbx_description
1 polymer ?
#
loop_
_entity_poly.entity_id
_entity_poly.type
_entity_poly.pdbx_seq_one_letter_code
_entity_poly.pdbx_strand_id
1 'polypeptide(L)'
;MKSLMFLVLALVPSLAMAHVKWFSDYSFDAVPLSFSQLNTPTFWGLFLLSVVSLPLMVYLDKLADRSTLYVKTNEFLDRYSEDGPLIMRVTMGAVLLMSWQGDSVVAPEIAASSQVWVWFQFALALCLLFKETTILAGLGMIFLYVMCIFSQGLFHMLDYVVYPAVGLYLIFSNLKNERLKNLDLPVLYSGLGFSLCWVAFEKIFYPFWGLSVLAKAPALTMGLPHDFFLISCAFVEFTLGYLLIICLLHRPLAIVITLVFFTTTCFFGKTEVVGHTMLHGALLVFIVKGPGHYYQAPIRYHKAFWLRSLFAAVNFVILFALLAFPYQKMATEIHAESMAKKVDHPMFEIPADMPVPTIAVHPMKDPVSGWNLHIQTTNYKFTPENSGLGDKPSEGHAHLFVNGKKVGRVYSEWAHVILPQGKNKVKVVLTTNSHKDYASGGKLIESEVEIEEGRDVSVGGHAH
;
A
#
# COMPACT_ATOMS: atom_id res chain seq x y z
N MET A 1 4.59 39.50 -2.20
CA MET A 1 4.39 38.36 -3.13
C MET A 1 5.52 37.34 -3.10
N LYS A 2 6.81 37.73 -3.03
CA LYS A 2 7.93 36.78 -2.89
C LYS A 2 7.97 36.03 -1.55
N SER A 3 7.50 36.66 -0.47
CA SER A 3 7.52 36.05 0.87
C SER A 3 6.40 35.04 1.16
N LEU A 4 5.33 34.99 0.35
CA LEU A 4 4.20 34.08 0.60
C LEU A 4 4.37 32.71 -0.10
N MET A 5 5.03 32.68 -1.26
CA MET A 5 5.48 31.43 -1.90
C MET A 5 6.49 30.67 -1.02
N PHE A 6 7.32 31.39 -0.27
CA PHE A 6 8.26 30.79 0.66
C PHE A 6 7.59 30.19 1.92
N LEU A 7 6.43 30.73 2.35
CA LEU A 7 5.78 30.27 3.58
C LEU A 7 5.01 28.95 3.40
N VAL A 8 4.50 28.68 2.19
CA VAL A 8 3.81 27.41 1.87
C VAL A 8 4.81 26.27 1.67
N LEU A 9 6.04 26.58 1.22
CA LEU A 9 7.14 25.61 1.11
C LEU A 9 7.80 25.29 2.46
N ALA A 10 7.63 26.13 3.49
CA ALA A 10 8.29 25.97 4.79
C ALA A 10 7.49 25.17 5.83
N LEU A 11 6.24 24.79 5.53
CA LEU A 11 5.31 24.13 6.48
C LEU A 11 4.85 22.74 6.02
N VAL A 12 5.37 22.21 4.91
CA VAL A 12 5.10 20.84 4.50
C VAL A 12 6.14 19.96 5.19
N PRO A 13 5.76 19.03 6.09
CA PRO A 13 6.62 17.88 6.35
C PRO A 13 6.74 17.14 5.02
N SER A 14 7.83 17.37 4.31
CA SER A 14 8.10 16.74 3.03
C SER A 14 8.19 15.23 3.23
N LEU A 15 7.56 14.51 2.30
CA LEU A 15 7.61 13.07 2.03
C LEU A 15 6.40 12.27 2.56
N ALA A 16 5.25 12.43 1.89
CA ALA A 16 4.16 11.46 1.97
C ALA A 16 4.57 10.16 1.26
N MET A 17 4.69 9.05 1.99
CA MET A 17 4.92 7.73 1.40
C MET A 17 3.63 7.22 0.78
N ALA A 18 3.48 7.32 -0.55
CA ALA A 18 2.18 7.09 -1.17
C ALA A 18 1.70 5.63 -1.23
N HIS A 19 2.55 4.62 -0.96
CA HIS A 19 2.11 3.24 -0.74
C HIS A 19 3.11 2.49 0.15
N VAL A 20 2.72 2.14 1.36
CA VAL A 20 3.62 1.48 2.31
C VAL A 20 3.84 0.00 1.92
N LYS A 21 2.80 -0.62 1.37
CA LYS A 21 2.79 -2.03 0.94
C LYS A 21 3.80 -2.34 -0.17
N TRP A 22 4.18 -1.36 -0.99
CA TRP A 22 5.17 -1.55 -2.06
C TRP A 22 6.61 -1.77 -1.54
N PHE A 23 6.90 -1.33 -0.33
CA PHE A 23 8.27 -1.27 0.22
C PHE A 23 8.45 -2.06 1.51
N SER A 24 7.38 -2.70 2.00
CA SER A 24 7.37 -3.49 3.23
C SER A 24 6.85 -4.90 2.99
N ASP A 25 7.42 -5.87 3.70
CA ASP A 25 6.88 -7.23 3.78
C ASP A 25 5.63 -7.19 4.68
N TYR A 26 4.56 -6.62 4.16
CA TYR A 26 3.33 -6.43 4.90
C TYR A 26 2.61 -7.77 5.09
N SER A 27 1.97 -7.93 6.24
CA SER A 27 0.99 -8.99 6.44
C SER A 27 -0.16 -8.49 7.29
N PHE A 28 -1.30 -9.13 7.13
CA PHE A 28 -2.49 -8.87 7.94
C PHE A 28 -2.44 -9.59 9.29
N ASP A 29 -1.29 -10.14 9.67
CA ASP A 29 -1.14 -10.88 10.91
C ASP A 29 -1.00 -10.00 12.14
N ALA A 30 -0.52 -8.79 11.93
CA ALA A 30 -0.45 -7.82 13.01
C ALA A 30 -1.80 -7.13 13.15
N VAL A 31 -2.21 -6.96 14.41
CA VAL A 31 -3.50 -6.40 14.77
C VAL A 31 -3.56 -4.93 14.31
N PRO A 32 -4.56 -4.51 13.51
CA PRO A 32 -4.75 -3.11 13.21
C PRO A 32 -5.10 -2.33 14.49
N LEU A 33 -4.67 -1.07 14.58
CA LEU A 33 -5.03 -0.23 15.71
C LEU A 33 -6.56 -0.04 15.80
N SER A 34 -7.08 -0.02 17.02
CA SER A 34 -8.47 0.35 17.29
C SER A 34 -8.61 1.87 17.40
N PHE A 35 -9.85 2.38 17.30
CA PHE A 35 -10.12 3.80 17.56
C PHE A 35 -9.72 4.24 18.98
N SER A 36 -9.78 3.35 19.98
CA SER A 36 -9.34 3.68 21.34
C SER A 36 -7.83 3.87 21.42
N GLN A 37 -7.05 3.10 20.67
CA GLN A 37 -5.60 3.25 20.58
C GLN A 37 -5.18 4.51 19.82
N LEU A 38 -6.01 4.97 18.87
CA LEU A 38 -5.79 6.24 18.15
C LEU A 38 -6.06 7.48 18.99
N ASN A 39 -6.69 7.35 20.17
CA ASN A 39 -7.05 8.46 21.04
C ASN A 39 -5.83 9.08 21.75
N THR A 40 -4.97 9.73 20.98
CA THR A 40 -3.73 10.37 21.42
C THR A 40 -3.77 11.87 21.15
N PRO A 41 -3.06 12.71 21.94
CA PRO A 41 -2.95 14.14 21.68
C PRO A 41 -2.41 14.44 20.28
N THR A 42 -1.47 13.65 19.79
CA THR A 42 -0.87 13.80 18.45
C THR A 42 -1.90 13.59 17.34
N PHE A 43 -2.69 12.52 17.42
CA PHE A 43 -3.74 12.24 16.44
C PHE A 43 -4.75 13.39 16.37
N TRP A 44 -5.29 13.81 17.51
CA TRP A 44 -6.27 14.90 17.55
C TRP A 44 -5.67 16.26 17.18
N GLY A 45 -4.43 16.52 17.55
CA GLY A 45 -3.70 17.73 17.16
C GLY A 45 -3.55 17.84 15.64
N LEU A 46 -3.14 16.75 14.97
CA LEU A 46 -2.99 16.72 13.51
C LEU A 46 -4.33 16.68 12.77
N PHE A 47 -5.35 16.01 13.33
CA PHE A 47 -6.71 16.06 12.80
C PHE A 47 -7.27 17.49 12.84
N LEU A 48 -7.16 18.16 14.00
CA LEU A 48 -7.60 19.54 14.16
C LEU A 48 -6.80 20.49 13.26
N LEU A 49 -5.49 20.30 13.16
CA LEU A 49 -4.63 21.08 12.26
C LEU A 49 -5.10 20.93 10.81
N SER A 50 -5.40 19.71 10.36
CA SER A 50 -5.94 19.45 9.03
C SER A 50 -7.23 20.24 8.80
N VAL A 51 -8.20 20.15 9.72
CA VAL A 51 -9.49 20.86 9.61
C VAL A 51 -9.32 22.38 9.59
N VAL A 52 -8.48 22.92 10.49
CA VAL A 52 -8.22 24.37 10.61
C VAL A 52 -7.41 24.92 9.43
N SER A 53 -6.62 24.07 8.76
CA SER A 53 -5.89 24.46 7.55
C SER A 53 -6.79 24.65 6.32
N LEU A 54 -7.99 24.04 6.28
CA LEU A 54 -8.89 24.14 5.13
C LEU A 54 -9.41 25.56 4.85
N PRO A 55 -9.84 26.36 5.85
CA PRO A 55 -10.10 27.79 5.64
C PRO A 55 -8.93 28.56 5.04
N LEU A 56 -7.69 28.22 5.40
CA LEU A 56 -6.49 28.80 4.78
C LEU A 56 -6.38 28.39 3.32
N MET A 57 -6.64 27.13 2.96
CA MET A 57 -6.64 26.68 1.57
C MET A 57 -7.71 27.39 0.73
N VAL A 58 -8.91 27.60 1.28
CA VAL A 58 -9.98 28.38 0.62
C VAL A 58 -9.55 29.84 0.44
N TYR A 59 -8.84 30.41 1.42
CA TYR A 59 -8.31 31.77 1.32
C TYR A 59 -7.23 31.87 0.24
N LEU A 60 -6.32 30.90 0.18
CA LEU A 60 -5.25 30.83 -0.82
C LEU A 60 -5.82 30.66 -2.24
N ASP A 61 -6.87 29.84 -2.40
CA ASP A 61 -7.58 29.68 -3.68
C ASP A 61 -8.18 31.02 -4.16
N LYS A 62 -8.85 31.74 -3.26
CA LYS A 62 -9.36 33.09 -3.54
C LYS A 62 -8.26 34.12 -3.85
N LEU A 63 -7.09 34.00 -3.20
CA LEU A 63 -5.95 34.87 -3.44
C LEU A 63 -5.31 34.57 -4.81
N ALA A 64 -5.22 33.29 -5.19
CA ALA A 64 -4.71 32.85 -6.47
C ALA A 64 -5.52 33.46 -7.63
N ASP A 65 -6.86 33.45 -7.53
CA ASP A 65 -7.76 34.05 -8.54
C ASP A 65 -7.52 35.56 -8.77
N ARG A 66 -6.92 36.26 -7.82
CA ARG A 66 -6.58 37.69 -7.95
C ARG A 66 -5.18 37.94 -8.51
N SER A 67 -4.35 36.89 -8.60
CA SER A 67 -2.97 37.00 -9.04
C SER A 67 -2.88 37.02 -10.56
N THR A 68 -2.33 38.10 -11.11
CA THR A 68 -2.10 38.23 -12.56
C THR A 68 -1.16 37.15 -13.09
N LEU A 69 -0.18 36.71 -12.29
CA LEU A 69 0.72 35.61 -12.66
C LEU A 69 -0.05 34.29 -12.77
N TYR A 70 -0.94 34.01 -11.82
CA TYR A 70 -1.74 32.79 -11.82
C TYR A 70 -2.66 32.73 -13.05
N VAL A 71 -3.35 33.84 -13.34
CA VAL A 71 -4.22 33.96 -14.52
C VAL A 71 -3.43 33.73 -15.82
N LYS A 72 -2.28 34.39 -16.00
CA LYS A 72 -1.43 34.19 -17.19
C LYS A 72 -0.93 32.76 -17.34
N THR A 73 -0.56 32.11 -16.24
CA THR A 73 -0.13 30.71 -16.26
C THR A 73 -1.28 29.78 -16.65
N ASN A 74 -2.49 30.04 -16.14
CA ASN A 74 -3.67 29.27 -16.52
C ASN A 74 -3.98 29.45 -18.01
N GLU A 75 -4.02 30.69 -18.52
CA GLU A 75 -4.22 30.97 -19.95
C GLU A 75 -3.17 30.29 -20.84
N PHE A 76 -1.90 30.27 -20.41
CA PHE A 76 -0.83 29.57 -21.11
C PHE A 76 -1.11 28.06 -21.20
N LEU A 77 -1.49 27.45 -20.08
CA LEU A 77 -1.70 26.01 -19.95
C LEU A 77 -3.04 25.55 -20.56
N ASP A 78 -4.05 26.43 -20.63
CA ASP A 78 -5.34 26.16 -21.29
C ASP A 78 -5.16 25.81 -22.78
N ARG A 79 -4.05 26.25 -23.40
CA ARG A 79 -3.66 25.88 -24.77
C ARG A 79 -3.40 24.39 -24.96
N TYR A 80 -3.16 23.66 -23.87
CA TYR A 80 -2.89 22.21 -23.85
C TYR A 80 -4.09 21.42 -23.27
N SER A 81 -5.23 22.06 -23.02
CA SER A 81 -6.40 21.41 -22.39
C SER A 81 -6.94 20.21 -23.18
N GLU A 82 -6.81 20.24 -24.51
CA GLU A 82 -7.20 19.14 -25.40
C GLU A 82 -6.23 17.94 -25.37
N ASP A 83 -5.03 18.08 -24.79
CA ASP A 83 -4.04 17.00 -24.73
C ASP A 83 -4.33 16.00 -23.60
N GLY A 84 -5.28 16.29 -22.71
CA GLY A 84 -5.60 15.44 -21.57
C GLY A 84 -5.84 13.95 -21.93
N PRO A 85 -6.64 13.62 -22.96
CA PRO A 85 -6.81 12.23 -23.39
C PRO A 85 -5.53 11.59 -23.93
N LEU A 86 -4.68 12.37 -24.61
CA LEU A 86 -3.39 11.86 -25.11
C LEU A 86 -2.44 11.56 -23.95
N ILE A 87 -2.31 12.47 -22.99
CA ILE A 87 -1.50 12.26 -21.77
C ILE A 87 -1.92 10.97 -21.09
N MET A 88 -3.22 10.79 -20.84
CA MET A 88 -3.74 9.61 -20.18
C MET A 88 -3.46 8.31 -20.95
N ARG A 89 -3.61 8.33 -22.28
CA ARG A 89 -3.30 7.17 -23.13
C ARG A 89 -1.81 6.80 -23.07
N VAL A 90 -0.92 7.80 -23.12
CA VAL A 90 0.53 7.58 -23.04
C VAL A 90 0.93 7.03 -21.68
N THR A 91 0.45 7.62 -20.58
CA THR A 91 0.82 7.18 -19.24
C THR A 91 0.23 5.82 -18.89
N MET A 92 -1.04 5.56 -19.25
CA MET A 92 -1.65 4.23 -19.05
C MET A 92 -0.97 3.17 -19.93
N GLY A 93 -0.62 3.51 -21.17
CA GLY A 93 0.14 2.63 -22.05
C GLY A 93 1.51 2.28 -21.46
N ALA A 94 2.23 3.26 -20.92
CA ALA A 94 3.50 3.04 -20.24
C ALA A 94 3.33 2.10 -19.02
N VAL A 95 2.32 2.33 -18.18
CA VAL A 95 2.03 1.47 -17.03
C VAL A 95 1.74 0.03 -17.47
N LEU A 96 0.88 -0.16 -18.48
CA LEU A 96 0.57 -1.50 -19.00
C LEU A 96 1.79 -2.23 -19.56
N LEU A 97 2.69 -1.52 -20.26
CA LEU A 97 3.93 -2.10 -20.78
C LEU A 97 4.94 -2.42 -19.67
N MET A 98 5.03 -1.57 -18.63
CA MET A 98 5.88 -1.84 -17.46
C MET A 98 5.37 -3.03 -16.65
N SER A 99 4.05 -3.13 -16.44
CA SER A 99 3.42 -4.28 -15.77
C SER A 99 3.59 -5.56 -16.60
N TRP A 100 3.46 -5.48 -17.94
CA TRP A 100 3.73 -6.59 -18.84
C TRP A 100 5.17 -7.10 -18.71
N GLN A 101 6.15 -6.21 -18.71
CA GLN A 101 7.56 -6.55 -18.54
C GLN A 101 7.91 -7.08 -17.14
N GLY A 102 7.10 -6.74 -16.13
CA GLY A 102 7.29 -7.12 -14.73
C GLY A 102 6.46 -8.31 -14.27
N ASP A 103 5.76 -9.01 -15.17
CA ASP A 103 4.81 -10.10 -14.84
C ASP A 103 3.78 -9.70 -13.77
N SER A 104 3.37 -8.42 -13.75
CA SER A 104 2.41 -7.85 -12.80
C SER A 104 1.13 -7.38 -13.48
N VAL A 105 0.07 -7.15 -12.71
CA VAL A 105 -1.24 -6.72 -13.21
C VAL A 105 -1.73 -5.51 -12.43
N VAL A 106 -2.14 -4.45 -13.13
CA VAL A 106 -2.62 -3.18 -12.54
C VAL A 106 -1.52 -2.42 -11.78
N ALA A 107 -0.96 -2.99 -10.71
CA ALA A 107 0.07 -2.41 -9.86
C ALA A 107 1.35 -3.29 -9.85
N PRO A 108 2.54 -2.73 -9.55
CA PRO A 108 3.81 -3.46 -9.63
C PRO A 108 3.93 -4.68 -8.71
N GLU A 109 3.25 -4.67 -7.56
CA GLU A 109 3.30 -5.71 -6.55
C GLU A 109 2.25 -6.83 -6.73
N ILE A 110 1.24 -6.62 -7.57
CA ILE A 110 0.21 -7.63 -7.86
C ILE A 110 0.74 -8.56 -8.95
N ALA A 111 1.29 -9.70 -8.53
CA ALA A 111 1.78 -10.73 -9.45
C ALA A 111 0.64 -11.29 -10.32
N ALA A 112 0.91 -11.48 -11.61
CA ALA A 112 -0.05 -12.09 -12.52
C ALA A 112 -0.27 -13.57 -12.17
N SER A 113 -1.52 -13.99 -11.99
CA SER A 113 -1.86 -15.40 -11.76
C SER A 113 -1.67 -16.29 -13.00
N SER A 114 -1.61 -15.67 -14.18
CA SER A 114 -1.43 -16.35 -15.47
C SER A 114 -0.87 -15.37 -16.50
N GLN A 115 -0.08 -15.91 -17.43
CA GLN A 115 0.46 -15.19 -18.58
C GLN A 115 -0.64 -14.60 -19.49
N VAL A 116 -1.85 -15.15 -19.45
CA VAL A 116 -3.01 -14.59 -20.19
C VAL A 116 -3.28 -13.14 -19.78
N TRP A 117 -3.18 -12.82 -18.49
CA TRP A 117 -3.45 -11.47 -17.98
C TRP A 117 -2.34 -10.48 -18.34
N VAL A 118 -1.11 -10.96 -18.41
CA VAL A 118 0.07 -10.21 -18.88
C VAL A 118 -0.11 -9.83 -20.34
N TRP A 119 -0.43 -10.79 -21.21
CA TRP A 119 -0.70 -10.54 -22.63
C TRP A 119 -1.97 -9.73 -22.89
N PHE A 120 -2.99 -9.87 -22.05
CA PHE A 120 -4.19 -9.03 -22.13
C PHE A 120 -3.84 -7.55 -21.91
N GLN A 121 -3.03 -7.22 -20.90
CA GLN A 121 -2.55 -5.85 -20.67
C GLN A 121 -1.75 -5.31 -21.86
N PHE A 122 -0.89 -6.14 -22.46
CA PHE A 122 -0.18 -5.76 -23.68
C PHE A 122 -1.13 -5.41 -24.83
N ALA A 123 -2.18 -6.21 -25.03
CA ALA A 123 -3.21 -5.91 -26.03
C ALA A 123 -3.95 -4.59 -25.72
N LEU A 124 -4.26 -4.31 -24.45
CA LEU A 124 -4.83 -3.01 -24.05
C LEU A 124 -3.87 -1.85 -24.35
N ALA A 125 -2.56 -2.04 -24.16
CA ALA A 125 -1.56 -1.02 -24.50
C ALA A 125 -1.57 -0.71 -26.01
N LEU A 126 -1.73 -1.72 -26.88
CA LEU A 126 -1.90 -1.52 -28.32
C LEU A 126 -3.21 -0.77 -28.64
N CYS A 127 -4.30 -1.06 -27.93
CA CYS A 127 -5.56 -0.32 -28.07
C CYS A 127 -5.42 1.18 -27.69
N LEU A 128 -4.43 1.56 -26.87
CA LEU A 128 -4.17 2.96 -26.55
C LEU A 128 -3.42 3.71 -27.66
N LEU A 129 -2.88 3.03 -28.69
CA LEU A 129 -2.21 3.69 -29.82
C LEU A 129 -3.18 4.44 -30.75
N PHE A 130 -4.41 3.96 -30.87
CA PHE A 130 -5.45 4.58 -31.69
C PHE A 130 -6.54 5.23 -30.82
N LYS A 131 -7.03 6.38 -31.26
CA LYS A 131 -8.06 7.14 -30.52
C LYS A 131 -9.38 6.35 -30.49
N GLU A 132 -9.67 5.62 -31.56
CA GLU A 132 -10.91 4.88 -31.79
C GLU A 132 -11.02 3.66 -30.87
N THR A 133 -9.90 3.03 -30.53
CA THR A 133 -9.85 1.83 -29.67
C THR A 133 -9.66 2.16 -28.18
N THR A 134 -9.58 3.45 -27.81
CA THR A 134 -9.35 3.88 -26.43
C THR A 134 -10.46 3.43 -25.47
N ILE A 135 -11.72 3.36 -25.95
CA ILE A 135 -12.84 2.87 -25.15
C ILE A 135 -12.64 1.39 -24.74
N LEU A 136 -12.08 0.56 -25.64
CA LEU A 136 -11.79 -0.84 -25.35
C LEU A 136 -10.72 -0.96 -24.25
N ALA A 137 -9.68 -0.12 -24.31
CA ALA A 137 -8.67 -0.05 -23.26
C ALA A 137 -9.28 0.36 -21.92
N GLY A 138 -10.17 1.37 -21.90
CA GLY A 138 -10.86 1.81 -20.69
C GLY A 138 -11.74 0.72 -20.07
N LEU A 139 -12.51 -0.01 -20.88
CA LEU A 139 -13.31 -1.17 -20.43
C LEU A 139 -12.41 -2.31 -19.93
N GLY A 140 -11.32 -2.60 -20.64
CA GLY A 140 -10.34 -3.60 -20.25
C GLY A 140 -9.67 -3.30 -18.91
N MET A 141 -9.40 -2.03 -18.61
CA MET A 141 -8.87 -1.60 -17.31
C MET A 141 -9.84 -1.83 -16.16
N ILE A 142 -11.13 -1.50 -16.35
CA ILE A 142 -12.17 -1.77 -15.35
C ILE A 142 -12.30 -3.28 -15.14
N PHE A 143 -12.26 -4.06 -16.22
CA PHE A 143 -12.32 -5.51 -16.15
C PHE A 143 -11.11 -6.11 -15.40
N LEU A 144 -9.88 -5.67 -15.69
CA LEU A 144 -8.68 -6.09 -14.98
C LEU A 144 -8.75 -5.77 -13.48
N TYR A 145 -9.23 -4.58 -13.13
CA TYR A 145 -9.41 -4.19 -11.74
C TYR A 145 -10.41 -5.10 -11.02
N VAL A 146 -11.56 -5.40 -11.65
CA VAL A 146 -12.56 -6.34 -11.12
C VAL A 146 -11.99 -7.75 -10.97
N MET A 147 -11.21 -8.23 -11.95
CA MET A 147 -10.50 -9.52 -11.82
C MET A 147 -9.52 -9.54 -10.65
N CYS A 148 -8.80 -8.43 -10.43
CA CYS A 148 -7.90 -8.31 -9.30
C CYS A 148 -8.65 -8.34 -7.96
N ILE A 149 -9.87 -7.79 -7.86
CA ILE A 149 -10.72 -7.91 -6.65
C ILE A 149 -10.95 -9.39 -6.29
N PHE A 150 -11.25 -10.24 -7.29
CA PHE A 150 -11.49 -11.66 -7.04
C PHE A 150 -10.24 -12.41 -6.57
N SER A 151 -9.05 -11.97 -6.98
CA SER A 151 -7.77 -12.63 -6.62
C SER A 151 -7.11 -12.07 -5.35
N GLN A 152 -7.15 -10.75 -5.15
CA GLN A 152 -6.46 -10.02 -4.07
C GLN A 152 -7.40 -9.63 -2.93
N GLY A 153 -8.71 -9.65 -3.16
CA GLY A 153 -9.72 -9.17 -2.23
C GLY A 153 -10.04 -7.68 -2.41
N LEU A 154 -11.26 -7.30 -2.02
CA LEU A 154 -11.75 -5.93 -2.19
C LEU A 154 -10.93 -4.92 -1.39
N PHE A 155 -10.58 -5.22 -0.13
CA PHE A 155 -9.85 -4.29 0.75
C PHE A 155 -8.49 -3.88 0.19
N HIS A 156 -7.76 -4.82 -0.41
CA HIS A 156 -6.49 -4.53 -1.07
C HIS A 156 -6.72 -3.67 -2.33
N MET A 157 -7.72 -4.01 -3.15
CA MET A 157 -7.96 -3.27 -4.39
C MET A 157 -8.49 -1.84 -4.17
N LEU A 158 -9.04 -1.52 -3.00
CA LEU A 158 -9.48 -0.15 -2.68
C LEU A 158 -8.32 0.86 -2.68
N ASP A 159 -7.08 0.42 -2.50
CA ASP A 159 -5.88 1.26 -2.66
C ASP A 159 -5.70 1.74 -4.11
N TYR A 160 -6.33 1.05 -5.07
CA TYR A 160 -6.12 1.19 -6.52
C TYR A 160 -7.35 1.69 -7.29
N VAL A 161 -8.31 2.34 -6.62
CA VAL A 161 -9.53 2.89 -7.26
C VAL A 161 -9.22 3.90 -8.37
N VAL A 162 -8.03 4.49 -8.39
CA VAL A 162 -7.55 5.34 -9.49
C VAL A 162 -7.56 4.61 -10.84
N TYR A 163 -7.32 3.31 -10.91
CA TYR A 163 -7.26 2.54 -12.16
C TYR A 163 -8.62 2.42 -12.88
N PRO A 164 -9.72 1.98 -12.22
CA PRO A 164 -11.03 2.02 -12.85
C PRO A 164 -11.49 3.45 -13.14
N ALA A 165 -11.07 4.46 -12.35
CA ALA A 165 -11.34 5.86 -12.65
C ALA A 165 -10.64 6.35 -13.93
N VAL A 166 -9.40 5.91 -14.16
CA VAL A 166 -8.69 6.12 -15.43
C VAL A 166 -9.40 5.40 -16.58
N GLY A 167 -9.86 4.17 -16.36
CA GLY A 167 -10.66 3.45 -17.35
C GLY A 167 -11.92 4.22 -17.76
N LEU A 168 -12.65 4.75 -16.79
CA LEU A 168 -13.81 5.62 -17.03
C LEU A 168 -13.44 6.94 -17.71
N TYR A 169 -12.32 7.57 -17.34
CA TYR A 169 -11.81 8.76 -18.02
C TYR A 169 -11.53 8.49 -19.52
N LEU A 170 -10.88 7.37 -19.84
CA LEU A 170 -10.59 6.96 -21.22
C LEU A 170 -11.87 6.71 -22.03
N ILE A 171 -12.92 6.17 -21.39
CA ILE A 171 -14.24 6.00 -22.01
C ILE A 171 -14.90 7.35 -22.25
N PHE A 172 -15.10 8.15 -21.19
CA PHE A 172 -15.85 9.40 -21.25
C PHE A 172 -15.21 10.42 -22.18
N SER A 173 -13.89 10.57 -22.15
CA SER A 173 -13.16 11.49 -23.03
C SER A 173 -13.32 11.18 -24.54
N ASN A 174 -13.77 9.97 -24.89
CA ASN A 174 -13.99 9.54 -26.26
C ASN A 174 -15.47 9.57 -26.70
N LEU A 175 -16.41 9.83 -25.79
CA LEU A 175 -17.84 9.87 -26.11
C LEU A 175 -18.21 11.14 -26.88
N LYS A 176 -19.15 10.99 -27.83
CA LYS A 176 -19.73 12.12 -28.59
C LYS A 176 -20.73 12.95 -27.78
N ASN A 177 -21.33 12.36 -26.75
CA ASN A 177 -22.30 13.07 -25.90
C ASN A 177 -21.55 13.98 -24.93
N GLU A 178 -21.64 15.30 -25.15
CA GLU A 178 -20.97 16.32 -24.33
C GLU A 178 -21.26 16.18 -22.83
N ARG A 179 -22.49 15.81 -22.43
CA ARG A 179 -22.80 15.63 -21.00
C ARG A 179 -21.97 14.52 -20.35
N LEU A 180 -21.82 13.40 -21.05
CA LEU A 180 -21.04 12.25 -20.55
C LEU A 180 -19.54 12.51 -20.68
N LYS A 181 -19.11 13.19 -21.73
CA LYS A 181 -17.71 13.57 -21.94
C LYS A 181 -17.17 14.42 -20.79
N ASN A 182 -17.98 15.35 -20.29
CA ASN A 182 -17.64 16.21 -19.16
C ASN A 182 -17.58 15.50 -17.78
N LEU A 183 -17.89 14.19 -17.72
CA LEU A 183 -17.68 13.38 -16.51
C LEU A 183 -16.26 12.81 -16.42
N ASP A 184 -15.42 13.02 -17.44
CA ASP A 184 -14.04 12.57 -17.47
C ASP A 184 -13.24 13.08 -16.26
N LEU A 185 -13.17 14.39 -16.06
CA LEU A 185 -12.43 15.01 -14.95
C LEU A 185 -13.02 14.66 -13.58
N PRO A 186 -14.33 14.77 -13.31
CA PRO A 186 -14.89 14.43 -12.00
C PRO A 186 -14.57 13.01 -11.55
N VAL A 187 -14.63 12.04 -12.46
CA VAL A 187 -14.29 10.65 -12.11
C VAL A 187 -12.80 10.50 -11.81
N LEU A 188 -11.93 11.17 -12.59
CA LEU A 188 -10.49 11.11 -12.35
C LEU A 188 -10.09 11.79 -11.03
N TYR A 189 -10.65 12.97 -10.72
CA TYR A 189 -10.45 13.66 -9.42
C TYR A 189 -10.94 12.81 -8.25
N SER A 190 -12.14 12.22 -8.39
CA SER A 190 -12.73 11.41 -7.33
C SER A 190 -11.94 10.12 -7.11
N GLY A 191 -11.51 9.43 -8.17
CA GLY A 191 -10.76 8.18 -8.06
C GLY A 191 -9.35 8.36 -7.51
N LEU A 192 -8.62 9.38 -8.00
CA LEU A 192 -7.29 9.71 -7.45
C LEU A 192 -7.40 10.18 -6.01
N GLY A 193 -8.32 11.12 -5.74
CA GLY A 193 -8.52 11.66 -4.40
C GLY A 193 -8.98 10.59 -3.39
N PHE A 194 -9.86 9.67 -3.79
CA PHE A 194 -10.25 8.53 -2.96
C PHE A 194 -9.04 7.64 -2.65
N SER A 195 -8.23 7.28 -3.65
CA SER A 195 -7.09 6.39 -3.47
C SER A 195 -6.10 6.97 -2.45
N LEU A 196 -5.80 8.28 -2.51
CA LEU A 196 -4.97 8.97 -1.52
C LEU A 196 -5.61 8.97 -0.12
N CYS A 197 -6.90 9.29 -0.02
CA CYS A 197 -7.61 9.24 1.25
C CYS A 197 -7.61 7.82 1.87
N TRP A 198 -7.74 6.79 1.04
CA TRP A 198 -7.78 5.41 1.49
C TRP A 198 -6.42 4.92 1.97
N VAL A 199 -5.35 5.18 1.20
CA VAL A 199 -3.99 4.75 1.54
C VAL A 199 -3.40 5.53 2.74
N ALA A 200 -3.92 6.72 3.03
CA ALA A 200 -3.62 7.41 4.28
C ALA A 200 -3.97 6.56 5.52
N PHE A 201 -5.05 5.77 5.48
CA PHE A 201 -5.47 4.94 6.61
C PHE A 201 -4.55 3.76 6.88
N GLU A 202 -3.74 3.30 5.90
CA GLU A 202 -2.70 2.29 6.15
C GLU A 202 -1.72 2.78 7.21
N LYS A 203 -1.36 4.07 7.18
CA LYS A 203 -0.40 4.68 8.11
C LYS A 203 -1.01 4.92 9.49
N ILE A 204 -2.34 5.03 9.56
CA ILE A 204 -3.09 5.24 10.81
C ILE A 204 -3.34 3.90 11.50
N PHE A 205 -3.90 2.92 10.79
CA PHE A 205 -4.34 1.66 11.39
C PHE A 205 -3.28 0.56 11.35
N TYR A 206 -2.32 0.63 10.42
CA TYR A 206 -1.21 -0.30 10.30
C TYR A 206 0.16 0.41 10.33
N PRO A 207 0.47 1.19 11.39
CA PRO A 207 1.67 2.02 11.43
C PRO A 207 2.97 1.23 11.29
N PHE A 208 3.00 -0.03 11.76
CA PHE A 208 4.18 -0.88 11.68
C PHE A 208 4.64 -1.19 10.25
N TRP A 209 3.74 -1.23 9.26
CA TRP A 209 4.15 -1.29 7.86
C TRP A 209 5.02 -0.07 7.51
N GLY A 210 4.56 1.13 7.90
CA GLY A 210 5.23 2.40 7.59
C GLY A 210 6.54 2.55 8.35
N LEU A 211 6.54 2.20 9.63
CA LEU A 211 7.74 2.23 10.48
C LEU A 211 8.84 1.30 9.96
N SER A 212 8.48 0.15 9.38
CA SER A 212 9.46 -0.76 8.77
C SER A 212 10.18 -0.14 7.56
N VAL A 213 9.48 0.69 6.78
CA VAL A 213 10.07 1.43 5.66
C VAL A 213 10.96 2.56 6.18
N LEU A 214 10.50 3.31 7.19
CA LEU A 214 11.28 4.40 7.81
C LEU A 214 12.54 3.88 8.52
N ALA A 215 12.52 2.65 9.04
CA ALA A 215 13.72 2.01 9.60
C ALA A 215 14.80 1.77 8.52
N LYS A 216 14.40 1.48 7.27
CA LYS A 216 15.31 1.30 6.14
C LYS A 216 15.78 2.63 5.54
N ALA A 217 14.96 3.67 5.61
CA ALA A 217 15.23 4.99 5.03
C ALA A 217 14.99 6.13 6.05
N PRO A 218 15.77 6.20 7.15
CA PRO A 218 15.53 7.18 8.23
C PRO A 218 15.73 8.63 7.77
N ALA A 219 16.50 8.86 6.70
CA ALA A 219 16.69 10.18 6.11
C ALA A 219 15.37 10.84 5.67
N LEU A 220 14.33 10.05 5.38
CA LEU A 220 13.01 10.56 4.99
C LEU A 220 12.34 11.39 6.08
N THR A 221 12.62 11.11 7.36
CA THR A 221 11.96 11.82 8.46
C THR A 221 12.57 13.20 8.73
N MET A 222 13.72 13.52 8.10
CA MET A 222 14.45 14.78 8.30
C MET A 222 14.72 15.11 9.78
N GLY A 223 14.94 14.07 10.60
CA GLY A 223 15.20 14.20 12.03
C GLY A 223 13.95 14.22 12.92
N LEU A 224 12.75 14.11 12.33
CA LEU A 224 11.51 13.96 13.10
C LEU A 224 11.37 12.54 13.67
N PRO A 225 10.70 12.37 14.82
CA PRO A 225 10.36 11.05 15.34
C PRO A 225 9.53 10.25 14.32
N HIS A 226 9.86 8.98 14.12
CA HIS A 226 9.25 8.15 13.08
C HIS A 226 7.72 8.05 13.22
N ASP A 227 7.23 7.85 14.45
CA ASP A 227 5.78 7.77 14.72
C ASP A 227 5.06 9.07 14.38
N PHE A 228 5.62 10.22 14.80
CA PHE A 228 5.07 11.54 14.51
C PHE A 228 5.10 11.84 13.01
N PHE A 229 6.20 11.50 12.34
CA PHE A 229 6.35 11.69 10.90
C PHE A 229 5.32 10.85 10.13
N LEU A 230 5.15 9.58 10.47
CA LEU A 230 4.26 8.66 9.78
C LEU A 230 2.79 9.10 9.87
N ILE A 231 2.33 9.46 11.07
CA ILE A 231 0.95 9.94 11.26
C ILE A 231 0.74 11.32 10.60
N SER A 232 1.77 12.18 10.58
CA SER A 232 1.73 13.45 9.83
C SER A 232 1.57 13.22 8.33
N CYS A 233 2.29 12.23 7.77
CA CYS A 233 2.13 11.84 6.36
C CYS A 233 0.70 11.39 6.05
N ALA A 234 0.08 10.62 6.95
CA ALA A 234 -1.30 10.18 6.79
C ALA A 234 -2.27 11.35 6.67
N PHE A 235 -2.17 12.34 7.56
CA PHE A 235 -3.04 13.51 7.53
C PHE A 235 -2.79 14.43 6.33
N VAL A 236 -1.52 14.60 5.93
CA VAL A 236 -1.18 15.34 4.71
C VAL A 236 -1.78 14.65 3.49
N GLU A 237 -1.60 13.35 3.35
CA GLU A 237 -2.11 12.56 2.22
C GLU A 237 -3.64 12.57 2.15
N PHE A 238 -4.31 12.36 3.28
CA PHE A 238 -5.76 12.46 3.37
C PHE A 238 -6.26 13.86 3.00
N THR A 239 -5.58 14.91 3.46
CA THR A 239 -5.94 16.30 3.15
C THR A 239 -5.74 16.61 1.66
N LEU A 240 -4.63 16.17 1.06
CA LEU A 240 -4.37 16.34 -0.37
C LEU A 240 -5.42 15.60 -1.22
N GLY A 241 -5.74 14.35 -0.86
CA GLY A 241 -6.80 13.57 -1.49
C GLY A 241 -8.17 14.24 -1.38
N TYR A 242 -8.52 14.75 -0.20
CA TYR A 242 -9.76 15.47 0.04
C TYR A 242 -9.84 16.75 -0.81
N LEU A 243 -8.77 17.55 -0.86
CA LEU A 243 -8.71 18.77 -1.66
C LEU A 243 -8.90 18.48 -3.16
N LEU A 244 -8.42 17.34 -3.67
CA LEU A 244 -8.70 16.89 -5.04
C LEU A 244 -10.19 16.55 -5.24
N ILE A 245 -10.81 15.82 -4.31
CA ILE A 245 -12.24 15.44 -4.38
C ILE A 245 -13.12 16.68 -4.45
N ILE A 246 -12.87 17.68 -3.60
CA ILE A 246 -13.64 18.94 -3.62
C ILE A 246 -13.16 19.94 -4.69
N CYS A 247 -12.14 19.56 -5.47
CA CYS A 247 -11.49 20.37 -6.48
C CYS A 247 -11.15 21.78 -5.96
N LEU A 248 -10.34 21.86 -4.91
CA LEU A 248 -9.81 23.12 -4.38
C LEU A 248 -8.34 23.25 -4.81
N LEU A 249 -7.88 24.46 -5.16
CA LEU A 249 -6.51 24.77 -5.63
C LEU A 249 -6.06 24.08 -6.93
N HIS A 250 -6.76 23.07 -7.45
CA HIS A 250 -6.59 22.43 -8.78
C HIS A 250 -5.11 22.30 -9.26
N ARG A 251 -4.67 23.16 -10.19
CA ARG A 251 -3.35 23.10 -10.86
C ARG A 251 -2.19 23.23 -9.84
N PRO A 252 -2.16 24.26 -8.95
CA PRO A 252 -1.21 24.31 -7.85
C PRO A 252 -1.13 23.02 -7.03
N LEU A 253 -2.28 22.44 -6.66
CA LEU A 253 -2.32 21.21 -5.88
C LEU A 253 -1.70 20.04 -6.66
N ALA A 254 -2.04 19.90 -7.94
CA ALA A 254 -1.48 18.86 -8.79
C ALA A 254 0.04 18.97 -8.96
N ILE A 255 0.57 20.20 -9.04
CA ILE A 255 2.02 20.45 -9.06
C ILE A 255 2.65 20.04 -7.73
N VAL A 256 2.08 20.44 -6.60
CA VAL A 256 2.59 20.08 -5.27
C VAL A 256 2.65 18.57 -5.09
N ILE A 257 1.56 17.86 -5.41
CA ILE A 257 1.53 16.38 -5.30
C ILE A 257 2.56 15.74 -6.24
N THR A 258 2.69 16.24 -7.47
CA THR A 258 3.68 15.76 -8.44
C THR A 258 5.11 15.91 -7.89
N LEU A 259 5.44 17.06 -7.31
CA LEU A 259 6.77 17.31 -6.72
C LEU A 259 7.04 16.40 -5.52
N VAL A 260 6.02 16.14 -4.68
CA VAL A 260 6.13 15.22 -3.55
C VAL A 260 6.46 13.81 -4.04
N PHE A 261 5.69 13.26 -4.99
CA PHE A 261 5.91 11.92 -5.55
C PHE A 261 7.23 11.80 -6.32
N PHE A 262 7.66 12.88 -6.98
CA PHE A 262 8.95 12.88 -7.65
C PHE A 262 10.12 12.84 -6.65
N THR A 263 9.98 13.52 -5.50
CA THR A 263 11.02 13.52 -4.46
C THR A 263 11.17 12.15 -3.84
N THR A 264 10.06 11.47 -3.51
CA THR A 264 10.10 10.11 -2.96
C THR A 264 10.70 9.12 -3.96
N THR A 265 10.44 9.30 -5.26
CA THR A 265 11.02 8.47 -6.34
C THR A 265 12.56 8.49 -6.31
N CYS A 266 13.18 9.60 -5.92
CA CYS A 266 14.64 9.68 -5.77
C CYS A 266 15.18 8.77 -4.65
N PHE A 267 14.35 8.38 -3.68
CA PHE A 267 14.72 7.48 -2.59
C PHE A 267 14.38 6.00 -2.88
N PHE A 268 13.22 5.71 -3.47
CA PHE A 268 12.75 4.33 -3.65
C PHE A 268 12.94 3.77 -5.07
N GLY A 269 13.34 4.59 -6.04
CA GLY A 269 13.78 4.15 -7.36
C GLY A 269 12.66 3.59 -8.24
N LYS A 270 12.96 2.54 -9.01
CA LYS A 270 12.13 2.06 -10.12
C LYS A 270 10.71 1.64 -9.69
N THR A 271 10.56 0.99 -8.54
CA THR A 271 9.25 0.54 -8.03
C THR A 271 8.29 1.71 -7.90
N GLU A 272 8.79 2.85 -7.42
CA GLU A 272 7.99 4.04 -7.27
C GLU A 272 7.64 4.69 -8.61
N VAL A 273 8.58 4.72 -9.57
CA VAL A 273 8.29 5.18 -10.94
C VAL A 273 7.15 4.37 -11.54
N VAL A 274 7.22 3.04 -11.47
CA VAL A 274 6.19 2.16 -12.05
C VAL A 274 4.83 2.43 -11.42
N GLY A 275 4.77 2.43 -10.08
CA GLY A 275 3.52 2.59 -9.35
C GLY A 275 2.90 4.00 -9.47
N HIS A 276 3.70 5.06 -9.54
CA HIS A 276 3.21 6.44 -9.61
C HIS A 276 3.08 7.01 -11.02
N THR A 277 3.55 6.33 -12.07
CA THR A 277 3.39 6.83 -13.46
C THR A 277 1.93 7.12 -13.79
N MET A 278 0.99 6.29 -13.30
CA MET A 278 -0.43 6.54 -13.47
C MET A 278 -0.90 7.80 -12.74
N LEU A 279 -0.46 7.99 -11.49
CA LEU A 279 -0.82 9.15 -10.69
C LEU A 279 -0.26 10.44 -11.32
N HIS A 280 0.99 10.43 -11.79
CA HIS A 280 1.58 11.53 -12.54
C HIS A 280 0.79 11.84 -13.82
N GLY A 281 0.33 10.83 -14.56
CA GLY A 281 -0.56 11.04 -15.71
C GLY A 281 -1.85 11.77 -15.34
N ALA A 282 -2.51 11.36 -14.26
CA ALA A 282 -3.71 12.04 -13.76
C ALA A 282 -3.44 13.48 -13.31
N LEU A 283 -2.35 13.70 -12.58
CA LEU A 283 -1.94 15.04 -12.12
C LEU A 283 -1.57 15.94 -13.31
N LEU A 284 -0.91 15.42 -14.34
CA LEU A 284 -0.64 16.16 -15.58
C LEU A 284 -1.93 16.53 -16.31
N VAL A 285 -2.92 15.63 -16.36
CA VAL A 285 -4.25 15.96 -16.90
C VAL A 285 -4.88 17.11 -16.10
N PHE A 286 -4.80 17.12 -14.77
CA PHE A 286 -5.31 18.21 -13.95
C PHE A 286 -4.54 19.52 -14.19
N ILE A 287 -3.23 19.45 -14.42
CA ILE A 287 -2.39 20.61 -14.74
C ILE A 287 -2.80 21.23 -16.07
N VAL A 288 -3.13 20.46 -17.11
CA VAL A 288 -3.47 21.01 -18.44
C VAL A 288 -4.94 21.39 -18.58
N LYS A 289 -5.88 20.56 -18.11
CA LYS A 289 -7.32 20.80 -18.20
C LYS A 289 -7.87 21.77 -17.14
N GLY A 290 -7.24 21.84 -15.98
CA GLY A 290 -7.73 22.68 -14.89
C GLY A 290 -9.11 22.27 -14.36
N PRO A 291 -9.95 23.23 -13.90
CA PRO A 291 -11.23 22.94 -13.23
C PRO A 291 -12.36 22.44 -14.16
N GLY A 292 -12.13 22.37 -15.47
CA GLY A 292 -13.19 22.10 -16.45
C GLY A 292 -14.27 23.21 -16.51
N HIS A 293 -15.16 23.13 -17.50
CA HIS A 293 -16.19 24.16 -17.71
C HIS A 293 -17.59 23.75 -17.22
N TYR A 294 -17.92 22.45 -17.24
CA TYR A 294 -19.30 21.97 -17.02
C TYR A 294 -19.57 21.46 -15.61
N TYR A 295 -18.66 20.67 -15.01
CA TYR A 295 -18.82 20.19 -13.65
C TYR A 295 -18.09 21.12 -12.68
N GLN A 296 -18.85 21.96 -11.98
CA GLN A 296 -18.32 22.82 -10.92
C GLN A 296 -18.38 22.03 -9.61
N ALA A 297 -17.24 21.88 -8.92
CA ALA A 297 -17.22 21.17 -7.65
C ALA A 297 -18.18 21.79 -6.61
N PRO A 298 -18.81 20.99 -5.73
CA PRO A 298 -19.88 21.48 -4.85
C PRO A 298 -19.52 22.68 -3.98
N ILE A 299 -18.25 22.81 -3.59
CA ILE A 299 -17.74 23.96 -2.83
C ILE A 299 -17.99 25.30 -3.54
N ARG A 300 -18.04 25.31 -4.87
CA ARG A 300 -18.24 26.53 -5.68
C ARG A 300 -19.68 27.03 -5.65
N TYR A 301 -20.66 26.20 -5.27
CA TYR A 301 -22.05 26.65 -5.07
C TYR A 301 -22.16 27.68 -3.95
N HIS A 302 -21.25 27.64 -2.97
CA HIS A 302 -21.17 28.63 -1.91
C HIS A 302 -20.41 29.88 -2.39
N LYS A 303 -21.05 31.06 -2.34
CA LYS A 303 -20.40 32.32 -2.75
C LYS A 303 -19.58 32.97 -1.63
N ALA A 304 -20.05 32.87 -0.39
CA ALA A 304 -19.38 33.48 0.75
C ALA A 304 -18.15 32.66 1.17
N PHE A 305 -17.05 33.35 1.51
CA PHE A 305 -15.83 32.72 1.98
C PHE A 305 -16.08 31.78 3.17
N TRP A 306 -16.80 32.25 4.19
CA TRP A 306 -17.06 31.46 5.39
C TRP A 306 -17.88 30.19 5.11
N LEU A 307 -18.83 30.23 4.16
CA LEU A 307 -19.60 29.06 3.75
C LEU A 307 -18.73 28.03 3.02
N ARG A 308 -17.79 28.47 2.16
CA ARG A 308 -16.81 27.59 1.51
C ARG A 308 -15.90 26.93 2.54
N SER A 309 -15.39 27.72 3.49
CA SER A 309 -14.54 27.22 4.58
C SER A 309 -15.28 26.23 5.47
N LEU A 310 -16.54 26.52 5.82
CA LEU A 310 -17.39 25.61 6.58
C LEU A 310 -17.69 24.32 5.79
N PHE A 311 -18.03 24.45 4.50
CA PHE A 311 -18.25 23.31 3.62
C PHE A 311 -17.02 22.39 3.58
N ALA A 312 -15.82 22.95 3.38
CA ALA A 312 -14.57 22.19 3.36
C ALA A 312 -14.30 21.50 4.71
N ALA A 313 -14.41 22.23 5.82
CA ALA A 313 -14.16 21.69 7.15
C ALA A 313 -15.15 20.58 7.53
N VAL A 314 -16.44 20.80 7.35
CA VAL A 314 -17.49 19.84 7.73
C VAL A 314 -17.42 18.58 6.87
N ASN A 315 -17.28 18.72 5.55
CA ASN A 315 -17.21 17.56 4.66
C ASN A 315 -15.88 16.79 4.81
N PHE A 316 -14.78 17.43 5.22
CA PHE A 316 -13.55 16.72 5.59
C PHE A 316 -13.81 15.78 6.77
N VAL A 317 -14.44 16.27 7.85
CA VAL A 317 -14.76 15.47 9.03
C VAL A 317 -15.71 14.32 8.68
N ILE A 318 -16.75 14.60 7.89
CA ILE A 318 -17.70 13.59 7.42
C ILE A 318 -16.99 12.52 6.59
N LEU A 319 -16.19 12.92 5.58
CA LEU A 319 -15.49 11.97 4.72
C LEU A 319 -14.48 11.13 5.53
N PHE A 320 -13.73 11.77 6.44
CA PHE A 320 -12.78 11.06 7.29
C PHE A 320 -13.50 9.98 8.12
N ALA A 321 -14.61 10.32 8.77
CA ALA A 321 -15.39 9.34 9.54
C ALA A 321 -15.98 8.23 8.65
N LEU A 322 -16.53 8.60 7.49
CA LEU A 322 -17.13 7.67 6.52
C LEU A 322 -16.13 6.66 5.95
N LEU A 323 -14.85 7.02 5.85
CA LEU A 323 -13.80 6.12 5.35
C LEU A 323 -13.08 5.39 6.49
N ALA A 324 -12.80 6.06 7.61
CA ALA A 324 -12.09 5.47 8.74
C ALA A 324 -12.83 4.27 9.33
N PHE A 325 -14.16 4.36 9.48
CA PHE A 325 -14.95 3.29 10.10
C PHE A 325 -15.00 2.00 9.24
N PRO A 326 -15.35 2.05 7.94
CA PRO A 326 -15.25 0.88 7.08
C PRO A 326 -13.83 0.34 6.96
N TYR A 327 -12.82 1.22 6.88
CA TYR A 327 -11.42 0.79 6.82
C TYR A 327 -11.05 -0.05 8.05
N GLN A 328 -11.30 0.47 9.26
CA GLN A 328 -10.98 -0.22 10.51
C GLN A 328 -11.75 -1.54 10.65
N LYS A 329 -13.02 -1.56 10.22
CA LYS A 329 -13.85 -2.76 10.24
C LYS A 329 -13.28 -3.84 9.30
N MET A 330 -13.03 -3.49 8.04
CA MET A 330 -12.45 -4.41 7.05
C MET A 330 -11.06 -4.91 7.48
N ALA A 331 -10.23 -4.01 8.02
CA ALA A 331 -8.91 -4.34 8.56
C ALA A 331 -9.00 -5.38 9.69
N THR A 332 -9.96 -5.22 10.60
CA THR A 332 -10.18 -6.16 11.71
C THR A 332 -10.70 -7.51 11.22
N GLU A 333 -11.65 -7.52 10.28
CA GLU A 333 -12.19 -8.74 9.67
C GLU A 333 -11.09 -9.52 8.94
N ILE A 334 -10.27 -8.86 8.12
CA ILE A 334 -9.17 -9.49 7.39
C ILE A 334 -8.09 -10.01 8.34
N HIS A 335 -7.78 -9.27 9.41
CA HIS A 335 -6.89 -9.77 10.44
C HIS A 335 -7.44 -11.06 11.08
N ALA A 336 -8.73 -11.08 11.44
CA ALA A 336 -9.38 -12.26 12.00
C ALA A 336 -9.37 -13.45 11.02
N GLU A 337 -9.62 -13.21 9.72
CA GLU A 337 -9.49 -14.23 8.67
C GLU A 337 -8.06 -14.75 8.54
N SER A 338 -7.05 -13.86 8.60
CA SER A 338 -5.64 -14.25 8.57
C SER A 338 -5.29 -15.13 9.77
N MET A 339 -5.76 -14.79 10.97
CA MET A 339 -5.59 -15.60 12.16
C MET A 339 -6.31 -16.93 12.06
N ALA A 340 -7.55 -16.95 11.57
CA ALA A 340 -8.31 -18.18 11.37
C ALA A 340 -7.59 -19.15 10.41
N LYS A 341 -7.08 -18.65 9.27
CA LYS A 341 -6.27 -19.45 8.33
C LYS A 341 -4.97 -19.98 8.93
N LYS A 342 -4.38 -19.30 9.93
CA LYS A 342 -3.20 -19.78 10.65
C LYS A 342 -3.51 -20.85 11.69
N VAL A 343 -4.70 -20.80 12.28
CA VAL A 343 -5.20 -21.85 13.18
C VAL A 343 -5.61 -23.10 12.38
N ASP A 344 -5.96 -22.92 11.11
CA ASP A 344 -6.38 -23.98 10.18
C ASP A 344 -5.21 -24.66 9.44
N HIS A 345 -4.14 -25.01 10.16
CA HIS A 345 -3.31 -26.13 9.71
C HIS A 345 -4.08 -27.40 10.07
N PRO A 346 -4.60 -28.17 9.10
CA PRO A 346 -5.36 -29.36 9.43
C PRO A 346 -4.48 -30.27 10.28
N MET A 347 -5.00 -30.78 11.39
CA MET A 347 -4.22 -31.69 12.22
C MET A 347 -4.18 -33.07 11.56
N PHE A 348 -3.01 -33.69 11.56
CA PHE A 348 -2.86 -35.11 11.25
C PHE A 348 -2.66 -35.86 12.56
N GLU A 349 -3.74 -36.47 13.04
CA GLU A 349 -3.69 -37.31 14.24
C GLU A 349 -2.91 -38.59 13.91
N ILE A 350 -1.87 -38.87 14.69
CA ILE A 350 -1.12 -40.12 14.55
C ILE A 350 -2.05 -41.30 14.87
N PRO A 351 -2.15 -42.32 14.00
CA PRO A 351 -2.94 -43.51 14.27
C PRO A 351 -2.56 -44.13 15.63
N ALA A 352 -3.57 -44.55 16.41
CA ALA A 352 -3.36 -45.01 17.79
C ALA A 352 -2.50 -46.29 17.91
N ASP A 353 -2.33 -47.02 16.82
CA ASP A 353 -1.51 -48.23 16.69
C ASP A 353 -0.06 -47.94 16.28
N MET A 354 0.31 -46.67 16.05
CA MET A 354 1.67 -46.28 15.66
C MET A 354 2.44 -45.59 16.79
N PRO A 355 3.78 -45.73 16.83
CA PRO A 355 4.58 -45.02 17.80
C PRO A 355 4.52 -43.51 17.53
N VAL A 356 4.23 -42.74 18.58
CA VAL A 356 4.08 -41.27 18.49
C VAL A 356 5.44 -40.65 18.16
N PRO A 357 5.53 -39.81 17.11
CA PRO A 357 6.70 -38.99 16.85
C PRO A 357 7.08 -38.09 18.02
N THR A 358 8.37 -37.91 18.26
CA THR A 358 8.86 -36.88 19.19
C THR A 358 9.80 -35.94 18.49
N ILE A 359 9.96 -34.74 19.03
CA ILE A 359 10.89 -33.73 18.54
C ILE A 359 11.58 -33.02 19.71
N ALA A 360 12.88 -32.78 19.56
CA ALA A 360 13.69 -31.94 20.43
C ALA A 360 14.58 -31.02 19.58
N VAL A 361 14.65 -29.74 19.95
CA VAL A 361 15.47 -28.75 19.25
C VAL A 361 16.67 -28.38 20.13
N HIS A 362 17.86 -28.52 19.57
CA HIS A 362 19.13 -28.19 20.22
C HIS A 362 19.78 -27.00 19.49
N PRO A 363 19.62 -25.77 20.01
CA PRO A 363 20.24 -24.60 19.41
C PRO A 363 21.74 -24.53 19.72
N MET A 364 22.54 -24.23 18.71
CA MET A 364 23.97 -23.99 18.82
C MET A 364 24.33 -22.69 18.13
N LYS A 365 25.10 -21.83 18.80
CA LYS A 365 25.56 -20.58 18.20
C LYS A 365 26.49 -20.89 17.03
N ASP A 366 26.22 -20.31 15.87
CA ASP A 366 27.11 -20.45 14.72
C ASP A 366 28.33 -19.52 14.89
N PRO A 367 29.56 -19.98 14.60
CA PRO A 367 30.77 -19.17 14.76
C PRO A 367 30.84 -17.92 13.87
N VAL A 368 30.08 -17.87 12.78
CA VAL A 368 30.07 -16.76 11.82
C VAL A 368 28.85 -15.88 12.02
N SER A 369 27.64 -16.47 12.04
CA SER A 369 26.40 -15.68 12.19
C SER A 369 25.20 -16.55 12.54
N GLY A 370 24.36 -16.08 13.47
CA GLY A 370 23.09 -16.73 13.81
C GLY A 370 23.25 -18.03 14.61
N TRP A 371 22.32 -18.96 14.41
CA TRP A 371 22.21 -20.21 15.17
C TRP A 371 21.94 -21.40 14.25
N ASN A 372 22.65 -22.50 14.51
CA ASN A 372 22.36 -23.81 13.95
C ASN A 372 21.45 -24.58 14.90
N LEU A 373 20.27 -24.94 14.44
CA LEU A 373 19.30 -25.77 15.15
C LEU A 373 19.50 -27.21 14.72
N HIS A 374 19.85 -28.08 15.67
CA HIS A 374 19.80 -29.52 15.47
C HIS A 374 18.45 -30.05 15.98
N ILE A 375 17.64 -30.54 15.06
CA ILE A 375 16.29 -31.05 15.27
C ILE A 375 16.37 -32.56 15.34
N GLN A 376 16.28 -33.09 16.55
CA GLN A 376 16.25 -34.52 16.80
C GLN A 376 14.82 -35.01 16.84
N THR A 377 14.53 -36.05 16.06
CA THR A 377 13.21 -36.67 16.03
C THR A 377 13.28 -38.16 16.32
N THR A 378 12.24 -38.71 16.93
CA THR A 378 12.03 -40.17 16.99
C THR A 378 10.73 -40.54 16.29
N ASN A 379 10.65 -41.74 15.71
CA ASN A 379 9.47 -42.24 14.98
C ASN A 379 8.97 -41.28 13.89
N TYR A 380 9.87 -40.51 13.28
CA TYR A 380 9.59 -39.53 12.24
C TYR A 380 10.73 -39.51 11.23
N LYS A 381 10.40 -39.36 9.95
CA LYS A 381 11.37 -39.28 8.86
C LYS A 381 11.14 -38.02 8.02
N PHE A 382 12.18 -37.22 7.85
CA PHE A 382 12.17 -36.14 6.86
C PHE A 382 12.17 -36.71 5.44
N THR A 383 11.22 -36.29 4.61
CA THR A 383 11.07 -36.74 3.20
C THR A 383 10.86 -35.55 2.26
N PRO A 384 11.85 -34.67 2.07
CA PRO A 384 11.74 -33.53 1.16
C PRO A 384 11.28 -33.90 -0.26
N GLU A 385 11.71 -35.06 -0.75
CA GLU A 385 11.37 -35.59 -2.06
C GLU A 385 9.86 -35.85 -2.25
N ASN A 386 9.10 -35.96 -1.16
CA ASN A 386 7.66 -36.20 -1.17
C ASN A 386 6.84 -34.95 -0.81
N SER A 387 7.48 -33.79 -0.62
CA SER A 387 6.78 -32.54 -0.25
C SER A 387 5.70 -32.19 -1.28
N GLY A 388 4.46 -31.95 -0.82
CA GLY A 388 3.31 -31.65 -1.67
C GLY A 388 2.56 -32.88 -2.22
N LEU A 389 3.04 -34.09 -1.94
CA LEU A 389 2.34 -35.34 -2.26
C LEU A 389 1.45 -35.78 -1.08
N GLY A 390 0.73 -36.90 -1.25
CA GLY A 390 -0.15 -37.46 -0.23
C GLY A 390 0.58 -37.82 1.08
N ASP A 391 -0.13 -37.72 2.20
CA ASP A 391 0.43 -38.01 3.53
C ASP A 391 0.70 -39.50 3.70
N LYS A 392 1.85 -39.85 4.28
CA LYS A 392 2.01 -41.12 5.00
C LYS A 392 2.32 -40.83 6.47
N PRO A 393 1.89 -41.68 7.41
CA PRO A 393 2.19 -41.49 8.82
C PRO A 393 3.69 -41.42 9.07
N SER A 394 4.10 -40.61 10.05
CA SER A 394 5.49 -40.48 10.48
C SER A 394 6.50 -40.04 9.40
N GLU A 395 6.06 -39.38 8.33
CA GLU A 395 6.96 -38.76 7.35
C GLU A 395 6.50 -37.35 6.91
N GLY A 396 7.45 -36.48 6.60
CA GLY A 396 7.14 -35.15 6.08
C GLY A 396 8.28 -34.14 6.20
N HIS A 397 7.94 -32.92 6.59
CA HIS A 397 8.87 -31.84 6.90
C HIS A 397 8.44 -31.11 8.18
N ALA A 398 9.26 -30.21 8.70
CA ALA A 398 8.90 -29.39 9.86
C ALA A 398 8.63 -27.93 9.47
N HIS A 399 7.80 -27.25 10.25
CA HIS A 399 7.62 -25.80 10.17
C HIS A 399 8.43 -25.14 11.30
N LEU A 400 9.25 -24.16 10.94
CA LEU A 400 10.05 -23.37 11.89
C LEU A 400 9.37 -22.02 12.11
N PHE A 401 9.24 -21.65 13.38
CA PHE A 401 8.66 -20.41 13.86
C PHE A 401 9.64 -19.68 14.77
N VAL A 402 9.72 -18.36 14.62
CA VAL A 402 10.47 -17.47 15.52
C VAL A 402 9.51 -16.42 16.06
N ASN A 403 9.39 -16.31 17.38
CA ASN A 403 8.47 -15.40 18.07
C ASN A 403 7.02 -15.50 17.56
N GLY A 404 6.56 -16.74 17.28
CA GLY A 404 5.23 -17.02 16.75
C GLY A 404 5.04 -16.79 15.25
N LYS A 405 6.04 -16.25 14.53
CA LYS A 405 6.01 -16.09 13.07
C LYS A 405 6.69 -17.28 12.39
N LYS A 406 6.00 -17.94 11.46
CA LYS A 406 6.61 -18.97 10.61
C LYS A 406 7.70 -18.34 9.75
N VAL A 407 8.93 -18.80 9.89
CA VAL A 407 10.10 -18.31 9.15
C VAL A 407 10.50 -19.22 8.00
N GLY A 408 10.08 -20.49 8.03
CA GLY A 408 10.40 -21.41 6.95
C GLY A 408 9.90 -22.82 7.15
N ARG A 409 10.24 -23.67 6.17
CA ARG A 409 10.09 -25.13 6.22
C ARG A 409 11.47 -25.73 6.43
N VAL A 410 11.55 -26.80 7.21
CA VAL A 410 12.78 -27.52 7.49
C VAL A 410 12.63 -28.94 6.98
N TYR A 411 13.56 -29.32 6.12
CA TYR A 411 13.53 -30.58 5.38
C TYR A 411 14.62 -31.57 5.82
N SER A 412 15.31 -31.27 6.92
CA SER A 412 16.39 -32.09 7.46
C SER A 412 16.48 -31.94 8.97
N GLU A 413 17.39 -32.70 9.60
CA GLU A 413 17.70 -32.57 11.02
C GLU A 413 18.40 -31.24 11.36
N TRP A 414 18.78 -30.44 10.37
CA TRP A 414 19.51 -29.19 10.57
C TRP A 414 18.78 -28.00 9.93
N ALA A 415 18.73 -26.89 10.67
CA ALA A 415 18.24 -25.61 10.17
C ALA A 415 19.07 -24.45 10.71
N HIS A 416 19.41 -23.50 9.85
CA HIS A 416 20.05 -22.26 10.28
C HIS A 416 19.00 -21.16 10.44
N VAL A 417 19.07 -20.41 11.53
CA VAL A 417 18.19 -19.26 11.79
C VAL A 417 19.00 -18.01 12.21
N ILE A 418 18.57 -16.84 11.75
CA ILE A 418 19.04 -15.55 12.25
C ILE A 418 17.96 -14.98 13.16
N LEU A 419 18.34 -14.60 14.38
CA LEU A 419 17.41 -14.12 15.40
C LEU A 419 17.54 -12.61 15.62
N PRO A 420 16.44 -11.88 15.86
CA PRO A 420 16.48 -10.51 16.38
C PRO A 420 17.27 -10.42 17.70
N GLN A 421 17.84 -9.26 18.03
CA GLN A 421 18.50 -9.07 19.33
C GLN A 421 17.52 -9.24 20.50
N GLY A 422 18.02 -9.83 21.59
CA GLY A 422 17.25 -10.11 22.80
C GLY A 422 16.70 -11.53 22.87
N LYS A 423 15.67 -11.72 23.69
CA LYS A 423 15.05 -13.04 23.92
C LYS A 423 14.12 -13.42 22.77
N ASN A 424 14.33 -14.59 22.20
CA ASN A 424 13.54 -15.14 21.10
C ASN A 424 13.02 -16.53 21.43
N LYS A 425 11.77 -16.79 21.08
CA LYS A 425 11.16 -18.12 21.12
C LYS A 425 11.30 -18.78 19.76
N VAL A 426 11.99 -19.91 19.70
CA VAL A 426 12.13 -20.73 18.49
C VAL A 426 11.30 -21.98 18.67
N LYS A 427 10.29 -22.14 17.81
CA LYS A 427 9.35 -23.26 17.84
C LYS A 427 9.42 -24.05 16.54
N VAL A 428 9.51 -25.36 16.64
CA VAL A 428 9.49 -26.29 15.50
C VAL A 428 8.31 -27.24 15.66
N VAL A 429 7.50 -27.38 14.61
CA VAL A 429 6.32 -28.25 14.58
C VAL A 429 6.51 -29.29 13.47
N LEU A 430 6.29 -30.57 13.76
CA LEU A 430 6.33 -31.62 12.75
C LEU A 430 5.08 -31.55 11.85
N THR A 431 5.26 -31.69 10.55
CA THR A 431 4.21 -31.53 9.54
C THR A 431 4.26 -32.67 8.53
N THR A 432 3.12 -33.08 7.99
CA THR A 432 3.03 -34.04 6.89
C THR A 432 3.48 -33.43 5.56
N ASN A 433 3.68 -34.29 4.56
CA ASN A 433 3.99 -33.88 3.18
C ASN A 433 2.90 -32.98 2.54
N SER A 434 1.62 -33.11 2.93
CA SER A 434 0.53 -32.23 2.44
C SER A 434 0.25 -31.01 3.33
N HIS A 435 1.16 -30.65 4.24
CA HIS A 435 1.08 -29.46 5.12
C HIS A 435 0.08 -29.54 6.28
N LYS A 436 -0.15 -30.73 6.84
CA LYS A 436 -0.93 -30.94 8.07
C LYS A 436 -0.02 -31.05 9.27
N ASP A 437 -0.32 -30.37 10.37
CA ASP A 437 0.53 -30.45 11.56
C ASP A 437 0.25 -31.73 12.33
N TYR A 438 1.30 -32.47 12.70
CA TYR A 438 1.15 -33.72 13.43
C TYR A 438 0.63 -33.48 14.85
N ALA A 439 -0.32 -34.31 15.27
CA ALA A 439 -0.90 -34.28 16.61
C ALA A 439 -1.04 -35.68 17.20
N SER A 440 -1.04 -35.76 18.54
CA SER A 440 -1.39 -36.95 19.30
C SER A 440 -2.17 -36.56 20.54
N GLY A 441 -3.34 -37.18 20.74
CA GLY A 441 -4.32 -36.76 21.74
C GLY A 441 -4.82 -35.33 21.53
N GLY A 442 -4.86 -34.85 20.28
CA GLY A 442 -5.21 -33.45 19.96
C GLY A 442 -4.14 -32.41 20.35
N LYS A 443 -2.95 -32.85 20.77
CA LYS A 443 -1.81 -31.96 21.07
C LYS A 443 -0.78 -32.04 19.95
N LEU A 444 -0.31 -30.88 19.49
CA LEU A 444 0.73 -30.78 18.47
C LEU A 444 2.03 -31.45 18.91
N ILE A 445 2.70 -32.09 17.96
CA ILE A 445 4.05 -32.63 18.12
C ILE A 445 5.05 -31.52 17.75
N GLU A 446 5.49 -30.81 18.78
CA GLU A 446 6.30 -29.60 18.66
C GLU A 446 7.39 -29.51 19.74
N SER A 447 8.40 -28.67 19.49
CA SER A 447 9.43 -28.30 20.46
C SER A 447 9.65 -26.79 20.40
N GLU A 448 9.66 -26.12 21.56
CA GLU A 448 9.93 -24.70 21.70
C GLU A 448 11.12 -24.48 22.65
N VAL A 449 12.07 -23.64 22.25
CA VAL A 449 13.23 -23.23 23.05
C VAL A 449 13.36 -21.71 23.07
N GLU A 450 13.82 -21.15 24.18
CA GLU A 450 14.16 -19.73 24.30
C GLU A 450 15.65 -19.53 24.04
N ILE A 451 16.00 -18.61 23.13
CA ILE A 451 17.36 -18.29 22.74
C ILE A 451 17.56 -16.78 22.92
N GLU A 452 18.62 -16.39 23.63
CA GLU A 452 18.99 -14.99 23.80
C GLU A 452 20.11 -14.61 22.82
N GLU A 453 19.81 -13.68 21.90
CA GLU A 453 20.76 -13.14 20.95
C GLU A 453 21.38 -11.86 21.51
N GLY A 454 22.66 -11.93 21.89
CA GLY A 454 23.43 -10.79 22.38
C GLY A 454 23.93 -9.86 21.28
N ARG A 455 24.34 -8.64 21.63
CA ARG A 455 25.24 -7.84 20.78
C ARG A 455 26.61 -8.51 20.82
N ASP A 456 27.11 -8.94 19.67
CA ASP A 456 28.55 -9.17 19.52
C ASP A 456 29.27 -7.84 19.79
N VAL A 457 29.86 -7.73 20.97
CA VAL A 457 30.91 -6.76 21.26
C VAL A 457 32.22 -7.44 20.88
N SER A 458 32.52 -7.48 19.59
CA SER A 458 33.86 -7.87 19.14
C SER A 458 34.83 -6.70 19.38
N VAL A 459 35.33 -6.62 20.62
CA VAL A 459 36.64 -6.05 20.90
C VAL A 459 37.67 -7.15 20.61
N GLY A 460 38.59 -6.90 19.68
CA GLY A 460 39.74 -7.77 19.48
C GLY A 460 40.29 -7.65 18.06
N GLY A 461 41.20 -6.70 17.85
CA GLY A 461 41.92 -6.56 16.60
C GLY A 461 42.78 -7.79 16.28
N HIS A 462 42.94 -8.08 15.00
CA HIS A 462 44.08 -8.81 14.50
C HIS A 462 44.88 -7.89 13.58
N ALA A 463 46.03 -7.48 14.12
CA ALA A 463 47.20 -7.13 13.35
C ALA A 463 47.88 -8.42 12.85
N HIS A 464 48.41 -8.32 11.63
CA HIS A 464 49.26 -9.24 10.86
C HIS A 464 48.59 -10.44 10.17
#